data_AF-A0A2B5XEA8-F1
#
_entry.id   AF-A0A2B5XEA8-F1
#
_cell.length_a   1.000
_cell.length_b   1.000
_cell.length_c   1.000
_cell.angle_alpha   90.00
_cell.angle_beta   90.00
_cell.angle_gamma   90.00
#
_symmetry.space_group_name_H-M   'P 1'
#
loop_
_entity.id
_entity.type
_entity.pdbx_description
1 polymer ?
#
loop_
_entity_poly.entity_id
_entity_poly.type
_entity_poly.pdbx_seq_one_letter_code
_entity_poly.pdbx_strand_id
1 'polypeptide(L)' 'MFPARLREVREKKDLTQQELAEKINKEQSTVSNYETGDSKPTIYVLSDIATALGVTTDYLLGRV' A
#
# COMPACT_ATOMS: atom_id res chain seq x y z
N MET A 1 10.90 3.74 4.28
CA MET A 1 10.15 3.01 5.33
C MET A 1 8.78 2.58 4.84
N PHE A 2 7.91 3.51 4.44
CA PHE A 2 6.60 3.19 3.85
C PHE A 2 6.65 2.27 2.62
N PRO A 3 7.47 2.53 1.56
CA PRO A 3 7.46 1.69 0.35
C PRO A 3 7.77 0.21 0.64
N ALA A 4 8.79 -0.05 1.47
CA ALA A 4 9.18 -1.39 1.88
C ALA A 4 8.09 -2.09 2.72
N ARG A 5 7.47 -1.39 3.67
CA ARG A 5 6.40 -1.96 4.51
C ARG A 5 5.13 -2.26 3.71
N LEU A 6 4.78 -1.39 2.76
CA LEU A 6 3.64 -1.62 1.86
C LEU A 6 3.82 -2.93 1.10
N ARG A 7 4.99 -3.11 0.47
CA ARG A 7 5.33 -4.33 -0.26
C ARG A 7 5.30 -5.56 0.64
N GLU A 8 5.92 -5.48 1.81
CA GLU A 8 6.00 -6.59 2.76
C GLU A 8 4.61 -7.05 3.21
N VAL A 9 3.71 -6.12 3.57
CA VAL A 9 2.36 -6.47 4.00
C VAL A 9 1.53 -7.03 2.85
N ARG A 10 1.67 -6.47 1.64
CA ARG A 10 0.99 -6.98 0.45
C ARG A 10 1.40 -8.43 0.17
N GLU A 11 2.70 -8.71 0.17
CA GLU A 11 3.24 -10.06 -0.07
C GLU A 11 2.84 -11.03 1.04
N LYS A 12 2.83 -10.61 2.32
CA LYS A 12 2.32 -11.42 3.45
C LYS A 12 0.83 -11.77 3.35
N LYS A 13 0.08 -11.07 2.51
CA LYS A 13 -1.33 -11.32 2.23
C LYS A 13 -1.56 -12.05 0.90
N ASP A 14 -0.49 -12.53 0.28
CA ASP A 14 -0.51 -13.20 -1.02
C ASP A 14 -1.20 -12.37 -2.12
N LEU A 15 -1.14 -11.04 -2.01
CA LEU A 15 -1.72 -10.13 -2.99
C LEU A 15 -0.66 -9.73 -4.03
N THR A 16 -1.03 -9.75 -5.29
CA THR A 16 -0.31 -9.08 -6.36
C THR A 16 -0.51 -7.56 -6.28
N GLN A 17 0.36 -6.79 -6.96
CA GLN A 17 0.18 -5.33 -7.05
C GLN A 17 -1.13 -4.96 -7.75
N GLN A 18 -1.57 -5.76 -8.72
CA GLN A 18 -2.84 -5.60 -9.43
C GLN A 18 -4.03 -5.79 -8.48
N GLU A 19 -4.06 -6.85 -7.68
CA GLU A 19 -5.16 -7.09 -6.72
C GLU A 19 -5.24 -6.03 -5.63
N LEU A 20 -4.09 -5.52 -5.14
CA LEU A 20 -4.10 -4.38 -4.23
C LEU A 20 -4.64 -3.13 -4.91
N ALA A 21 -4.24 -2.87 -6.15
CA ALA A 21 -4.69 -1.71 -6.92
C ALA A 21 -6.21 -1.72 -7.13
N GLU A 22 -6.78 -2.88 -7.48
CA GLU A 22 -8.22 -3.09 -7.61
C GLU A 22 -8.96 -2.80 -6.30
N LYS A 23 -8.43 -3.27 -5.16
CA LYS A 23 -9.02 -3.02 -3.83
C LYS A 23 -9.07 -1.54 -3.45
N ILE A 24 -8.16 -0.72 -3.96
CA ILE A 24 -8.08 0.72 -3.67
C ILE A 24 -8.51 1.60 -4.86
N ASN A 25 -9.13 1.00 -5.88
CA ASN A 25 -9.57 1.65 -7.11
C ASN A 25 -8.46 2.49 -7.78
N LYS A 26 -7.30 1.86 -8.01
CA LYS A 26 -6.13 2.42 -8.68
C LYS A 26 -5.62 1.47 -9.78
N GLU A 27 -4.71 1.98 -10.59
CA GLU A 27 -3.94 1.18 -11.53
C GLU A 27 -2.78 0.45 -10.83
N GLN A 28 -2.37 -0.71 -11.33
CA GLN A 28 -1.22 -1.44 -10.80
C GLN A 28 0.07 -0.60 -10.81
N SER A 29 0.25 0.23 -11.83
CA SER A 29 1.35 1.20 -11.95
C SER A 29 1.45 2.12 -10.73
N THR A 30 0.31 2.52 -10.18
CA THR A 30 0.21 3.39 -9.01
C THR A 30 0.72 2.67 -7.76
N VAL A 31 0.34 1.41 -7.56
CA VAL A 31 0.85 0.59 -6.45
C VAL A 31 2.35 0.34 -6.60
N SER A 32 2.82 0.06 -7.82
CA SER A 32 4.26 -0.07 -8.10
C SER A 32 5.01 1.20 -7.69
N ASN A 33 4.53 2.38 -8.10
CA ASN A 33 5.15 3.66 -7.75
C ASN A 33 5.16 3.92 -6.23
N TYR A 34 4.17 3.41 -5.48
CA TYR A 34 4.17 3.51 -4.02
C TYR A 34 5.22 2.59 -3.38
N GLU A 35 5.43 1.40 -3.94
CA GLU A 35 6.39 0.40 -3.45
C GLU A 35 7.85 0.71 -3.82
N THR A 36 8.07 1.44 -4.92
CA THR A 36 9.38 1.97 -5.31
C THR A 36 9.68 3.32 -4.63
N GLY A 37 8.64 4.04 -4.22
CA GLY A 37 8.76 5.38 -3.63
C GLY A 37 8.76 6.51 -4.66
N ASP A 38 8.50 6.22 -5.93
CA ASP A 38 8.39 7.19 -7.02
C ASP A 38 7.17 8.13 -6.84
N SER A 39 6.15 7.68 -6.11
CA SER A 39 5.04 8.53 -5.70
C SER A 39 4.57 8.22 -4.29
N LYS A 40 3.79 9.15 -3.71
CA LYS A 40 3.20 8.99 -2.38
C LYS A 40 1.68 8.98 -2.49
N PRO A 41 0.97 8.10 -1.75
CA PRO A 41 -0.47 8.14 -1.70
C PRO A 41 -0.95 9.41 -0.98
N THR A 42 -2.14 9.88 -1.34
CA THR A 42 -2.85 10.88 -0.53
C THR A 42 -3.27 10.27 0.81
N ILE A 43 -3.70 11.09 1.77
CA ILE A 43 -4.20 10.59 3.06
C ILE A 43 -5.40 9.63 2.90
N TYR A 44 -6.28 9.90 1.93
CA TYR A 44 -7.43 9.04 1.63
C TYR A 44 -6.96 7.69 1.08
N VAL A 45 -6.06 7.70 0.08
CA VAL A 45 -5.52 6.47 -0.50
C VAL A 45 -4.70 5.68 0.53
N LEU A 46 -3.97 6.35 1.42
CA LEU A 46 -3.25 5.68 2.52
C LEU A 46 -4.22 4.96 3.46
N SER A 47 -5.37 5.57 3.76
CA SER A 47 -6.44 4.94 4.55
C SER A 47 -7.05 3.75 3.83
N ASP A 48 -7.27 3.85 2.51
CA ASP A 48 -7.79 2.75 1.69
C ASP A 48 -6.80 1.58 1.64
N ILE A 49 -5.50 1.86 1.48
CA ILE A 49 -4.43 0.85 1.54
C ILE A 49 -4.41 0.15 2.89
N ALA A 50 -4.44 0.91 3.99
CA ALA A 50 -4.45 0.36 5.34
C ALA A 50 -5.66 -0.55 5.56
N THR A 51 -6.84 -0.14 5.10
CA THR A 51 -8.09 -0.92 5.17
C THR A 51 -8.02 -2.18 4.31
N ALA A 52 -7.60 -2.08 3.05
CA ALA A 52 -7.46 -3.20 2.12
C ALA A 52 -6.46 -4.25 2.63
N LEU A 53 -5.41 -3.78 3.31
CA LEU A 53 -4.38 -4.62 3.92
C LEU A 53 -4.67 -4.96 5.39
N GLY A 54 -5.81 -4.55 5.97
CA GLY A 54 -6.16 -4.83 7.37
C GLY A 54 -5.07 -4.48 8.38
N VAL A 55 -4.39 -3.34 8.19
CA VAL A 55 -3.35 -2.79 9.09
C VAL A 55 -3.67 -1.32 9.39
N THR A 56 -2.92 -0.68 10.29
CA THR A 56 -3.05 0.77 10.54
C THR A 56 -2.15 1.58 9.62
N THR A 57 -2.51 2.84 9.41
CA THR A 57 -1.65 3.80 8.69
C THR A 57 -0.34 4.03 9.43
N ASP A 58 -0.35 4.05 10.77
CA ASP A 58 0.86 4.12 11.61
C ASP A 58 1.82 2.95 11.36
N TYR A 59 1.29 1.72 11.25
CA TYR A 59 2.10 0.56 10.88
C TYR A 59 2.75 0.78 9.51
N LEU A 60 2.00 1.23 8.50
CA LEU A 60 2.58 1.48 7.17
C LEU A 60 3.63 2.59 7.19
N LEU A 61 3.44 3.62 8.03
CA LEU A 61 4.31 4.80 8.09
C LEU A 61 5.60 4.60 8.92
N GLY A 62 5.74 3.51 9.66
CA GLY A 62 6.91 3.31 10.52
C GLY A 62 6.68 3.56 12.00
N ARG A 63 5.46 3.92 12.42
CA ARG A 63 5.12 4.36 13.78
C ARG A 63 4.48 3.19 14.54
N VAL A 64 5.29 2.23 14.93
CA VAL A 64 4.94 1.10 15.82
C VAL A 64 6.10 0.80 16.72
#